data_AF-A0AAQ2DQJ2-F1
#
_entry.id   AF-A0AAQ2DQJ2-F1
#
_cell.length_a   1.000
_cell.length_b   1.000
_cell.length_c   1.000
_cell.angle_alpha   90.00
_cell.angle_beta   90.00
_cell.angle_gamma   90.00
#
_symmetry.space_group_name_H-M   'P 1'
#
loop_
_entity.id
_entity.type
_entity.pdbx_description
1 polymer ?
#
loop_
_entity_poly.entity_id
_entity_poly.type
_entity_poly.pdbx_seq_one_letter_code
_entity_poly.pdbx_strand_id
1 'polypeptide(L)' 'MKTMKKDYIACMPKSNVRTALHNLAVEIGYYNENHPHSALGYLPPREYQRQRITSP' A
#
# COMPACT_ATOMS: atom_id res chain seq x y z
N MET A 1 8.32 3.73 -10.25
CA MET A 1 7.58 3.12 -9.12
C MET A 1 8.13 3.68 -7.82
N LYS A 2 7.27 4.28 -6.98
CA LYS A 2 7.64 4.66 -5.61
C LYS A 2 7.25 3.49 -4.71
N THR A 3 8.21 2.65 -4.36
CA THR A 3 8.03 1.61 -3.33
C THR A 3 8.00 2.27 -1.96
N MET A 4 7.05 1.87 -1.10
CA MET A 4 7.16 2.18 0.33
C MET A 4 8.54 1.73 0.82
N LYS A 5 9.29 2.67 1.40
CA LYS A 5 10.66 2.41 1.84
C LYS A 5 10.62 1.50 3.08
N LYS A 6 11.39 0.42 3.08
CA LYS A 6 11.43 -0.57 4.18
C LYS A 6 11.75 0.06 5.54
N ASP A 7 12.47 1.17 5.55
CA ASP A 7 12.91 1.87 6.76
C ASP A 7 11.88 2.90 7.28
N TYR A 8 10.64 2.86 6.80
CA TYR A 8 9.60 3.83 7.17
C TYR A 8 9.39 3.93 8.69
N ILE A 9 9.44 2.79 9.40
CA ILE A 9 9.33 2.73 10.86
C ILE A 9 10.53 3.43 11.54
N ALA A 10 11.73 3.34 10.95
CA ALA A 10 12.93 3.97 11.49
C ALA A 10 12.95 5.49 11.28
N CYS A 11 12.29 5.99 10.23
CA CYS A 11 12.13 7.43 9.97
C CYS A 11 10.92 8.05 10.68
N MET A 12 10.05 7.24 11.29
CA MET A 12 8.84 7.73 11.92
C MET A 12 9.16 8.37 13.28
N PRO A 13 8.60 9.55 13.61
CA PRO A 13 8.73 10.11 14.95
C PRO A 13 8.27 9.05 15.95
N LYS A 14 9.10 8.72 16.95
CA LYS A 14 8.82 7.67 17.95
C LYS A 14 7.65 8.02 18.89
N SER A 15 6.78 8.95 18.50
CA SER A 15 5.49 9.20 19.13
C SER A 15 4.60 7.97 18.92
N ASN A 16 4.71 7.03 19.85
CA ASN A 16 3.85 5.87 20.02
C ASN A 16 3.87 4.85 18.85
N VAL A 17 4.43 3.66 19.11
CA VAL A 17 4.46 2.52 18.17
C VAL A 17 3.06 2.18 17.64
N ARG A 18 2.03 2.37 18.47
CA ARG A 18 0.64 2.12 18.10
C ARG A 18 0.16 3.06 17.00
N THR A 19 0.56 4.33 17.06
CA THR A 19 0.33 5.32 16.00
C THR A 19 1.12 4.98 14.74
N ALA A 20 2.36 4.50 14.89
CA ALA A 20 3.16 4.07 13.76
C ALA A 20 2.54 2.93 12.96
N LEU A 21 2.07 1.91 13.66
CA LEU A 21 1.36 0.77 13.06
C LEU A 21 0.04 1.19 12.42
N HIS A 22 -0.73 2.09 13.06
CA HIS A 22 -1.96 2.61 12.48
C HIS A 22 -1.71 3.34 11.16
N ASN A 23 -0.75 4.27 11.14
CA ASN A 23 -0.44 5.03 9.93
C ASN A 23 0.12 4.13 8.82
N LEU A 24 0.89 3.09 9.16
CA LEU A 24 1.35 2.09 8.20
C LEU A 24 0.17 1.34 7.56
N ALA A 25 -0.81 0.91 8.35
CA ALA A 25 -1.99 0.23 7.82
C ALA A 25 -2.81 1.13 6.88
N VAL A 26 -2.97 2.41 7.25
CA VAL A 26 -3.65 3.41 6.42
C VAL A 26 -2.91 3.64 5.09
N GLU A 27 -1.59 3.82 5.14
CA GLU A 27 -0.77 4.07 3.94
C GLU A 27 -0.76 2.87 3.00
N ILE A 28 -0.65 1.65 3.52
CA ILE A 28 -0.75 0.42 2.72
C ILE A 28 -2.13 0.33 2.05
N GLY A 29 -3.20 0.65 2.78
CA GLY A 29 -4.55 0.70 2.23
C GLY A 29 -4.65 1.71 1.09
N TYR A 30 -4.15 2.93 1.31
CA TYR A 30 -4.15 4.00 0.30
C TYR A 30 -3.35 3.64 -0.95
N TYR A 31 -2.15 3.06 -0.78
CA TYR A 31 -1.32 2.58 -1.87
C TYR A 31 -2.03 1.52 -2.70
N ASN A 32 -2.65 0.53 -2.04
CA ASN A 32 -3.33 -0.57 -2.71
C ASN A 32 -4.55 -0.11 -3.51
N GLU A 33 -5.25 0.93 -3.07
CA GLU A 33 -6.43 1.48 -3.75
C GLU A 33 -6.09 2.42 -4.89
N ASN A 34 -5.05 3.26 -4.75
CA ASN A 34 -4.86 4.41 -5.64
C ASN A 34 -3.59 4.34 -6.49
N HIS A 35 -2.62 3.46 -6.20
CA HIS A 35 -1.34 3.47 -6.90
C HIS A 35 -1.34 2.57 -8.15
N PRO A 36 -1.36 3.13 -9.37
CA PRO A 36 -1.31 2.33 -10.58
C PRO A 36 0.06 1.66 -10.71
N HIS A 37 0.07 0.37 -11.02
CA HIS A 37 1.31 -0.41 -11.12
C HIS A 37 1.51 -0.93 -12.54
N SER A 38 2.66 -0.63 -13.16
CA SER A 38 2.93 -0.99 -14.57
C SER A 38 2.85 -2.50 -14.83
N ALA A 39 3.39 -3.32 -13.91
CA ALA A 39 3.27 -4.78 -13.95
C ALA A 39 1.82 -5.29 -13.85
N LEU A 40 0.88 -4.47 -13.35
CA LEU A 40 -0.54 -4.77 -13.27
C LEU A 40 -1.33 -4.10 -14.41
N GLY A 41 -0.68 -3.67 -15.49
CA GLY A 41 -1.33 -2.95 -16.58
C GLY A 41 -1.80 -1.54 -16.18
N TYR A 42 -1.09 -0.89 -15.26
CA TYR A 42 -1.46 0.38 -14.64
C TYR A 42 -2.73 0.35 -13.78
N LEU A 43 -3.19 -0.84 -13.38
CA LEU A 43 -4.25 -0.98 -12.40
C LEU A 43 -3.72 -0.81 -10.97
N PRO A 44 -4.54 -0.29 -10.04
CA PRO A 44 -4.26 -0.41 -8.61
C PRO A 44 -4.25 -1.88 -8.15
N PRO A 45 -3.41 -2.24 -7.16
CA PRO A 45 -3.34 -3.59 -6.62
C PRO A 45 -4.69 -4.20 -6.21
N ARG A 46 -5.59 -3.40 -5.64
CA ARG A 46 -6.90 -3.88 -5.20
C ARG A 46 -7.83 -4.17 -6.37
N GLU A 47 -7.78 -3.34 -7.40
CA GLU A 47 -8.59 -3.52 -8.61
C GLU A 47 -8.14 -4.75 -9.40
N TYR A 48 -6.82 -4.92 -9.54
CA TYR A 48 -6.25 -6.12 -10.14
C TYR A 48 -6.72 -7.40 -9.41
N GLN A 49 -6.72 -7.40 -8.08
CA GLN A 49 -7.26 -8.53 -7.30
C GLN A 49 -8.74 -8.77 -7.56
N ARG A 50 -9.57 -7.72 -7.56
CA ARG A 50 -11.02 -7.83 -7.86
C ARG A 50 -11.25 -8.44 -9.23
N GLN A 51 -10.50 -8.03 -10.25
CA GLN A 51 -10.61 -8.58 -11.60
C GLN A 51 -10.23 -10.07 -11.63
N ARG A 52 -9.19 -10.50 -10.92
CA ARG A 52 -8.76 -11.90 -10.89
C ARG A 52 -9.69 -12.82 -10.08
N ILE A 53 -10.34 -12.30 -9.05
CA ILE A 53 -11.31 -13.06 -8.26
C ILE A 53 -12.65 -13.18 -9.00
N THR A 54 -13.00 -12.17 -9.80
CA THR A 54 -14.26 -12.12 -10.55
C THR A 54 -14.15 -12.74 -11.94
N SER A 55 -12.93 -12.94 -12.46
CA SER A 55 -12.70 -13.67 -13.70
C SER A 55 -13.04 -15.15 -13.50
N PRO A 56 -13.89 -15.75 -14.36
CA PRO A 56 -14.20 -17.18 -14.31
C PRO A 56 -12.97 -18.06 -14.56
#